data_AF-A0AAV2MZH0-F1
#
_entry.id   AF-A0AAV2MZH0-F1
#
_cell.length_a   1.000
_cell.length_b   1.000
_cell.length_c   1.000
_cell.angle_alpha   90.00
_cell.angle_beta   90.00
_cell.angle_gamma   90.00
#
_symmetry.space_group_name_H-M   'P 1'
#
loop_
_entity.id
_entity.type
_entity.pdbx_description
1 polymer ?
#
loop_
_entity_poly.entity_id
_entity_poly.type
_entity_poly.pdbx_seq_one_letter_code
_entity_poly.pdbx_strand_id
1 'polypeptide(L)'
;MKCDFEQSELLSEDNNFADEDNFNYTRVSHPNIEEELELDVDSDLELELAVNSNNSSITNRRHLFTSGLRNVFLIHNIKHVQGDAILHILRSHHCLSYLPCSTRAFLQTPQKSNYNIVPLGLGQYVHIGFKITLQQKLVCIPVNQLPAEIIIDISTDGATLNGSFQFWPIQYRIKNIINSKPIIAGVYIGKLKPCDPHKFMERFVSDVLQVIQDGGVSINDKKIPLRIRCFIADAPARALILNHKGHMSSHPCSKCKVEGFRASNRMIFNVFLIHHYELILNIKCV
;
A
#
# COMPACT_ATOMS: atom_id res chain seq x y z
N MET A 1 -10.14 29.56 -4.16
CA MET A 1 -10.25 30.10 -5.53
C MET A 1 -11.14 29.14 -6.32
N LYS A 2 -12.25 29.63 -6.87
CA LYS A 2 -13.26 28.81 -7.58
C LYS A 2 -12.64 28.20 -8.84
N CYS A 3 -12.91 26.92 -9.08
CA CYS A 3 -12.60 26.24 -10.33
C CYS A 3 -13.74 26.52 -11.30
N ASP A 4 -13.53 27.44 -12.25
CA ASP A 4 -14.41 27.57 -13.41
C ASP A 4 -13.82 26.74 -14.56
N PHE A 5 -14.69 25.89 -15.11
CA PHE A 5 -14.46 25.02 -16.26
C PHE A 5 -14.61 25.84 -17.55
N GLU A 6 -13.66 25.69 -18.48
CA GLU A 6 -13.94 25.91 -19.90
C GLU A 6 -13.75 24.57 -20.65
N GLN A 7 -14.82 24.18 -21.35
CA GLN A 7 -14.86 23.07 -22.29
C GLN A 7 -14.10 23.46 -23.57
N SER A 8 -13.24 22.58 -24.06
CA SER A 8 -12.90 22.53 -25.48
C SER A 8 -12.59 21.10 -25.93
N GLU A 9 -13.53 20.59 -26.70
CA GLU A 9 -13.47 19.65 -27.83
C GLU A 9 -12.60 18.38 -27.80
N LEU A 10 -13.32 17.28 -27.99
CA LEU A 10 -12.91 15.96 -28.45
C LEU A 10 -12.18 16.05 -29.81
N LEU A 11 -10.97 15.49 -29.87
CA LEU A 11 -10.51 14.81 -31.07
C LEU A 11 -9.95 13.44 -30.66
N SER A 12 -10.62 12.42 -31.19
CA SER A 12 -10.25 11.02 -31.21
C SER A 12 -8.98 10.82 -32.03
N GLU A 13 -7.98 10.16 -31.47
CA GLU A 13 -6.99 9.44 -32.26
C GLU A 13 -6.85 8.03 -31.69
N ASP A 14 -7.48 7.10 -32.41
CA ASP A 14 -7.23 5.67 -32.34
C ASP A 14 -5.75 5.39 -32.62
N ASN A 15 -5.11 4.59 -31.78
CA ASN A 15 -3.92 3.83 -32.17
C ASN A 15 -3.94 2.50 -31.43
N ASN A 16 -4.42 1.47 -32.13
CA ASN A 16 -4.32 0.08 -31.71
C ASN A 16 -2.96 -0.51 -32.15
N PHE A 17 -2.25 -1.00 -31.14
CA PHE A 17 -1.62 -2.32 -31.07
C PHE A 17 -0.46 -2.68 -32.01
N ALA A 18 0.73 -2.79 -31.42
CA ALA A 18 1.40 -4.08 -31.24
C ALA A 18 2.62 -3.93 -30.32
N ASP A 19 2.52 -4.43 -29.08
CA ASP A 19 3.69 -4.76 -28.27
C ASP A 19 3.60 -6.26 -27.92
N GLU A 20 4.34 -7.07 -28.68
CA GLU A 20 4.80 -8.37 -28.21
C GLU A 20 5.96 -8.13 -27.25
N ASP A 21 5.73 -8.32 -25.95
CA ASP A 21 6.83 -8.43 -24.99
C ASP A 21 6.74 -9.76 -24.23
N ASN A 22 7.56 -10.68 -24.74
CA ASN A 22 7.90 -11.98 -24.22
C ASN A 22 8.84 -11.82 -23.02
N PHE A 23 8.29 -11.70 -21.80
CA PHE A 23 9.12 -11.63 -20.59
C PHE A 23 9.55 -13.03 -20.13
N ASN A 24 10.69 -13.47 -20.64
CA ASN A 24 11.48 -14.58 -20.10
C ASN A 24 11.93 -14.26 -18.66
N TYR A 25 11.34 -14.95 -17.68
CA TYR A 25 11.79 -14.91 -16.30
C TYR A 25 13.07 -15.75 -16.17
N THR A 26 14.24 -15.10 -16.18
CA THR A 26 15.51 -15.75 -15.89
C THR A 26 15.54 -16.16 -14.41
N ARG A 27 15.69 -17.46 -14.14
CA ARG A 27 15.91 -18.02 -12.79
C ARG A 27 17.11 -17.36 -12.13
N VAL A 28 16.88 -16.66 -11.01
CA VAL A 28 17.93 -16.44 -10.01
C VAL A 28 17.85 -17.63 -9.05
N SER A 29 18.81 -18.54 -9.19
CA SER A 29 19.07 -19.63 -8.25
C SER A 29 19.63 -19.05 -6.94
N HIS A 30 18.91 -19.27 -5.84
CA HIS A 30 19.47 -19.20 -4.49
C HIS A 30 19.27 -20.56 -3.80
N PRO A 31 20.16 -20.91 -2.84
CA PRO A 31 20.60 -22.27 -2.57
C PRO A 31 19.52 -23.09 -1.84
N ASN A 32 19.52 -24.39 -2.11
CA ASN A 32 18.83 -25.39 -1.30
C ASN A 32 19.19 -25.22 0.18
N ILE A 33 18.20 -24.83 0.98
CA ILE A 33 18.14 -25.18 2.38
C ILE A 33 16.80 -25.91 2.51
N GLU A 34 16.86 -27.23 2.35
CA GLU A 34 15.83 -28.13 2.85
C GLU A 34 15.93 -28.07 4.38
N GLU A 35 15.19 -27.14 4.99
CA GLU A 35 14.83 -27.25 6.40
C GLU A 35 13.45 -27.91 6.42
N GLU A 36 13.49 -29.23 6.54
CA GLU A 36 12.35 -30.09 6.80
C GLU A 36 11.79 -29.67 8.17
N LEU A 37 10.76 -28.82 8.18
CA LEU A 37 9.97 -28.56 9.38
C LEU A 37 9.13 -29.81 9.65
N GLU A 38 9.71 -30.73 10.43
CA GLU A 38 8.94 -31.79 11.10
C GLU A 38 7.85 -31.11 11.93
N LEU A 39 6.61 -31.28 11.48
CA LEU A 39 5.44 -31.03 12.31
C LEU A 39 5.39 -32.19 13.31
N ASP A 40 5.86 -31.95 14.52
CA ASP A 40 5.59 -32.79 15.69
C ASP A 40 4.08 -32.82 15.92
N VAL A 41 3.43 -33.82 15.32
CA VAL A 41 2.03 -34.16 15.60
C VAL A 41 2.05 -35.18 16.74
N ASP A 42 2.48 -34.76 17.92
CA ASP A 42 2.22 -35.52 19.12
C ASP A 42 1.91 -34.60 20.32
N SER A 43 0.62 -34.38 20.49
CA SER A 43 0.06 -34.04 21.80
C SER A 43 -1.33 -34.64 21.79
N ASP A 44 -1.41 -35.89 22.23
CA ASP A 44 -2.60 -36.51 22.77
C ASP A 44 -3.40 -35.49 23.59
N LEU A 45 -4.55 -35.08 23.06
CA LEU A 45 -5.60 -34.49 23.86
C LEU A 45 -6.67 -35.55 24.04
N GLU A 46 -6.40 -36.48 24.96
CA GLU A 46 -7.44 -37.29 25.58
C GLU A 46 -8.54 -36.35 26.09
N LEU A 47 -9.75 -36.52 25.56
CA LEU A 47 -10.93 -35.84 26.07
C LEU A 47 -11.97 -36.90 26.41
N GLU A 48 -11.88 -37.43 27.63
CA GLU A 48 -12.96 -38.23 28.21
C GLU A 48 -14.17 -37.36 28.58
N LEU A 49 -15.29 -37.75 27.97
CA LEU A 49 -16.65 -37.87 28.53
C LEU A 49 -17.38 -36.61 29.05
N ALA A 50 -18.43 -36.22 28.31
CA ALA A 50 -19.77 -36.10 28.90
C ALA A 50 -20.85 -36.23 27.81
N VAL A 51 -21.65 -37.29 27.92
CA VAL A 51 -22.77 -37.65 27.06
C VAL A 51 -23.89 -36.60 27.23
N ASN A 52 -23.87 -35.55 26.42
CA ASN A 52 -25.00 -34.65 26.08
C ASN A 52 -24.57 -33.57 25.07
N SER A 53 -24.02 -33.93 23.90
CA SER A 53 -23.30 -32.93 23.07
C SER A 53 -23.04 -33.28 21.59
N ASN A 54 -23.97 -33.94 20.88
CA ASN A 54 -23.67 -34.34 19.49
C ASN A 54 -23.55 -33.16 18.51
N ASN A 55 -24.30 -32.07 18.69
CA ASN A 55 -24.19 -30.89 17.80
C ASN A 55 -23.02 -29.96 18.18
N SER A 56 -22.72 -29.78 19.46
CA SER A 56 -21.60 -28.94 19.93
C SER A 56 -20.24 -29.58 19.57
N SER A 57 -20.10 -30.91 19.66
CA SER A 57 -18.83 -31.57 19.32
C SER A 57 -18.55 -31.58 17.81
N ILE A 58 -19.59 -31.71 16.97
CA ILE A 58 -19.44 -31.67 15.50
C ILE A 58 -19.13 -30.26 15.03
N THR A 59 -19.83 -29.25 15.57
CA THR A 59 -19.56 -27.84 15.22
C THR A 59 -18.15 -27.43 15.65
N ASN A 60 -17.69 -27.86 16.83
CA ASN A 60 -16.33 -27.60 17.29
C ASN A 60 -15.27 -28.27 16.39
N ARG A 61 -15.46 -29.54 16.02
CA ARG A 61 -14.55 -30.24 15.09
C ARG A 61 -14.49 -29.58 13.71
N ARG A 62 -15.62 -29.15 13.16
CA ARG A 62 -15.66 -28.39 11.90
C ARG A 62 -14.91 -27.07 12.01
N HIS A 63 -15.08 -26.37 13.13
CA HIS A 63 -14.39 -25.11 13.39
C HIS A 63 -12.87 -25.29 13.47
N LEU A 64 -12.39 -26.29 14.21
CA LEU A 64 -10.97 -26.64 14.32
C LEU A 64 -10.37 -26.99 12.96
N PHE A 65 -11.03 -27.88 12.20
CA PHE A 65 -10.59 -28.25 10.85
C PHE A 65 -10.53 -27.03 9.91
N THR A 66 -11.58 -26.20 9.89
CA THR A 66 -11.64 -24.98 9.07
C THR A 66 -10.50 -24.03 9.44
N SER A 67 -10.23 -23.86 10.73
CA SER A 67 -9.19 -22.96 11.22
C SER A 67 -7.79 -23.47 10.86
N GLY A 68 -7.53 -24.77 11.02
CA GLY A 68 -6.28 -25.40 10.58
C GLY A 68 -6.07 -25.26 9.07
N LEU A 69 -7.09 -25.55 8.27
CA LEU A 69 -7.03 -25.43 6.81
C LEU A 69 -6.82 -23.98 6.35
N ARG A 70 -7.42 -22.99 7.03
CA ARG A 70 -7.15 -21.57 6.78
C ARG A 70 -5.69 -21.22 7.03
N ASN A 71 -5.13 -21.68 8.15
CA ASN A 71 -3.72 -21.44 8.46
C ASN A 71 -2.80 -22.01 7.38
N VAL A 72 -3.08 -23.20 6.85
CA VAL A 72 -2.35 -23.77 5.71
C VAL A 72 -2.40 -22.84 4.50
N PHE A 73 -3.58 -22.33 4.14
CA PHE A 73 -3.72 -21.41 3.00
C PHE A 73 -2.90 -20.13 3.20
N LEU A 74 -2.83 -19.61 4.43
CA LEU A 74 -2.10 -18.39 4.76
C LEU A 74 -0.58 -18.61 4.80
N ILE A 75 -0.12 -19.65 5.51
CA ILE A 75 1.31 -19.96 5.69
C ILE A 75 1.98 -20.26 4.34
N HIS A 76 1.29 -20.99 3.47
CA HIS A 76 1.81 -21.34 2.15
C HIS A 76 1.44 -20.35 1.05
N ASN A 77 0.83 -19.20 1.40
CA ASN A 77 0.43 -18.14 0.47
C ASN A 77 -0.32 -18.68 -0.77
N ILE A 78 -1.29 -19.57 -0.53
CA ILE A 78 -2.07 -20.22 -1.59
C ILE A 78 -2.85 -19.14 -2.35
N LYS A 79 -2.63 -19.05 -3.67
CA LYS A 79 -3.31 -18.06 -4.51
C LYS A 79 -4.80 -18.36 -4.59
N HIS A 80 -5.62 -17.33 -4.76
CA HIS A 80 -7.09 -17.48 -4.85
C HIS A 80 -7.54 -18.55 -5.84
N VAL A 81 -6.97 -18.60 -7.05
CA VAL A 81 -7.33 -19.62 -8.06
C VAL A 81 -7.01 -21.04 -7.59
N GLN A 82 -5.86 -21.23 -6.94
CA GLN A 82 -5.46 -22.53 -6.40
C GLN A 82 -6.35 -22.93 -5.23
N GLY A 83 -6.61 -21.99 -4.32
CA GLY A 83 -7.48 -22.20 -3.18
C GLY A 83 -8.92 -22.51 -3.58
N ASP A 84 -9.44 -21.85 -4.63
CA ASP A 84 -10.79 -22.10 -5.15
C ASP A 84 -10.89 -23.53 -5.72
N ALA A 85 -9.85 -23.98 -6.45
CA ALA A 85 -9.78 -25.35 -6.95
C ALA A 85 -9.73 -26.39 -5.82
N ILE A 86 -8.92 -26.15 -4.77
CA ILE A 86 -8.83 -27.02 -3.59
C ILE A 86 -10.18 -27.08 -2.87
N LEU A 87 -10.80 -25.92 -2.60
CA LEU A 87 -12.10 -25.84 -1.92
C LEU A 87 -13.20 -26.52 -2.75
N HIS A 88 -13.14 -26.44 -4.08
CA HIS A 88 -14.09 -27.12 -4.96
C HIS A 88 -14.03 -28.65 -4.78
N ILE A 89 -12.83 -29.22 -4.77
CA ILE A 89 -12.64 -30.66 -4.54
C ILE A 89 -13.06 -31.03 -3.12
N LEU A 90 -12.63 -30.30 -2.10
CA LEU A 90 -12.99 -30.58 -0.70
C LEU A 90 -14.51 -30.58 -0.51
N ARG A 91 -15.21 -29.60 -1.08
CA ARG A 91 -16.68 -29.49 -1.01
C ARG A 91 -17.42 -30.61 -1.75
N SER A 92 -16.78 -31.30 -2.70
CA SER A 92 -17.38 -32.46 -3.36
C SER A 92 -17.65 -33.61 -2.38
N HIS A 93 -16.90 -33.66 -1.27
CA HIS A 93 -17.16 -34.62 -0.21
C HIS A 93 -18.25 -34.11 0.75
N HIS A 94 -19.28 -34.92 0.96
CA HIS A 94 -20.49 -34.54 1.71
C HIS A 94 -20.20 -33.96 3.11
N CYS A 95 -19.21 -34.51 3.82
CA CYS A 95 -18.87 -34.07 5.18
C CYS A 95 -18.16 -32.69 5.24
N LEU A 96 -17.70 -32.16 4.10
CA LEU A 96 -16.98 -30.89 3.96
C LEU A 96 -17.77 -29.84 3.15
N SER A 97 -19.02 -30.14 2.79
CA SER A 97 -19.93 -29.24 2.07
C SER A 97 -20.21 -27.90 2.77
N TYR A 98 -19.86 -27.79 4.07
CA TYR A 98 -19.99 -26.57 4.87
C TYR A 98 -18.88 -25.53 4.62
N LEU A 99 -17.77 -25.90 3.98
CA LEU A 99 -16.68 -24.97 3.67
C LEU A 99 -17.11 -23.97 2.59
N PRO A 100 -16.73 -22.68 2.62
CA PRO A 100 -17.03 -21.73 1.55
C PRO A 100 -16.51 -22.15 0.17
N CYS A 101 -17.21 -21.75 -0.89
CA CYS A 101 -16.86 -22.10 -2.28
C CYS A 101 -15.72 -21.27 -2.89
N SER A 102 -15.37 -20.14 -2.28
CA SER A 102 -14.27 -19.29 -2.71
C SER A 102 -13.31 -19.04 -1.56
N THR A 103 -12.03 -18.94 -1.91
CA THR A 103 -10.92 -18.63 -1.03
C THR A 103 -11.14 -17.30 -0.31
N ARG A 104 -11.76 -16.31 -0.99
CA ARG A 104 -12.10 -15.01 -0.38
C ARG A 104 -13.06 -15.16 0.80
N ALA A 105 -14.14 -15.92 0.60
CA ALA A 105 -15.10 -16.21 1.65
C ALA A 105 -14.50 -17.14 2.73
N PHE A 106 -13.69 -18.11 2.31
CA PHE A 106 -13.01 -19.03 3.19
C PHE A 106 -12.06 -18.32 4.16
N LEU A 107 -11.21 -17.42 3.66
CA LEU A 107 -10.27 -16.63 4.46
C LEU A 107 -10.91 -15.45 5.20
N GLN A 108 -12.24 -15.30 5.12
CA GLN A 108 -13.01 -14.26 5.82
C GLN A 108 -12.46 -12.85 5.59
N THR A 109 -12.01 -12.56 4.35
CA THR A 109 -11.54 -11.22 4.03
C THR A 109 -12.69 -10.21 4.28
N PRO A 110 -12.48 -9.16 5.10
CA PRO A 110 -13.54 -8.24 5.47
C PRO A 110 -14.20 -7.63 4.22
N GLN A 111 -15.49 -7.90 4.01
CA GLN A 111 -16.24 -7.39 2.84
C GLN A 111 -16.73 -5.94 3.03
N LYS A 112 -16.89 -5.52 4.29
CA LYS A 112 -17.19 -4.14 4.67
C LYS A 112 -16.06 -3.66 5.54
N SER A 113 -15.36 -2.64 5.08
CA SER A 113 -14.37 -1.96 5.88
C SER A 113 -15.03 -0.77 6.57
N ASN A 114 -14.76 -0.57 7.86
CA ASN A 114 -15.25 0.59 8.61
C ASN A 114 -14.46 1.87 8.28
N TYR A 115 -13.77 1.89 7.14
CA TYR A 115 -13.02 3.07 6.72
C TYR A 115 -13.98 4.15 6.24
N ASN A 116 -13.78 5.36 6.76
CA ASN A 116 -14.51 6.53 6.31
C ASN A 116 -13.99 6.95 4.92
N ILE A 117 -14.79 6.70 3.89
CA ILE A 117 -14.52 7.14 2.51
C ILE A 117 -14.99 8.58 2.37
N VAL A 118 -14.08 9.51 2.07
CA VAL A 118 -14.36 10.93 1.97
C VAL A 118 -14.28 11.38 0.50
N PRO A 119 -15.26 12.15 -0.01
CA PRO A 119 -15.15 12.77 -1.33
C PRO A 119 -13.96 13.73 -1.42
N LEU A 120 -13.19 13.64 -2.51
CA LEU A 120 -12.08 14.53 -2.80
C LEU A 120 -12.09 14.91 -4.28
N GLY A 121 -12.67 16.07 -4.61
CA GLY A 121 -12.83 16.50 -6.00
C GLY A 121 -13.69 15.52 -6.80
N LEU A 122 -13.17 15.01 -7.92
CA LEU A 122 -13.82 14.02 -8.79
C LEU A 122 -13.51 12.56 -8.39
N GLY A 123 -12.96 12.35 -7.19
CA GLY A 123 -12.62 11.04 -6.67
C GLY A 123 -12.96 10.90 -5.19
N GLN A 124 -12.39 9.86 -4.59
CA GLN A 124 -12.63 9.45 -3.22
C GLN A 124 -11.28 9.20 -2.54
N TYR A 125 -11.23 9.53 -1.26
CA TYR A 125 -10.06 9.33 -0.40
C TYR A 125 -10.41 8.46 0.79
N VAL A 126 -9.54 7.49 1.08
CA VAL A 126 -9.57 6.68 2.29
C VAL A 126 -8.32 6.98 3.09
N HIS A 127 -8.53 7.38 4.33
CA HIS A 127 -7.46 7.55 5.30
C HIS A 127 -7.33 6.28 6.14
N ILE A 128 -6.20 5.57 6.01
CA ILE A 128 -5.90 4.37 6.80
C ILE A 128 -5.28 4.77 8.13
N GLY A 129 -4.47 5.82 8.15
CA GLY A 129 -3.83 6.38 9.34
C GLY A 129 -2.36 6.00 9.43
N PHE A 130 -1.49 7.00 9.49
CA PHE A 130 -0.05 6.80 9.63
C PHE A 130 0.29 6.27 11.04
N LYS A 131 -0.25 6.88 12.10
CA LYS A 131 0.05 6.47 13.49
C LYS A 131 -0.37 5.02 13.76
N ILE A 132 -1.58 4.65 13.34
CA ILE A 132 -2.15 3.32 13.55
C ILE A 132 -1.34 2.26 12.79
N THR A 133 -1.09 2.48 11.50
CA THR A 133 -0.33 1.52 10.67
C THR A 133 1.12 1.39 11.13
N LEU A 134 1.72 2.48 11.63
CA LEU A 134 3.08 2.47 12.18
C LEU A 134 3.12 1.63 13.46
N GLN A 135 2.18 1.83 14.37
CA GLN A 135 2.08 1.03 15.60
C GLN A 135 1.89 -0.45 15.31
N GLN A 136 0.96 -0.79 14.41
CA GLN A 136 0.72 -2.17 13.99
C GLN A 136 2.00 -2.81 13.44
N LYS A 137 2.77 -2.08 12.62
CA LYS A 137 4.02 -2.59 12.06
C LYS A 137 5.07 -2.84 13.14
N LEU A 138 5.20 -1.93 14.11
CA LEU A 138 6.25 -2.00 15.14
C LEU A 138 5.95 -3.04 16.21
N VAL A 139 4.68 -3.29 16.55
CA VAL A 139 4.30 -4.34 17.52
C VAL A 139 4.69 -5.74 17.02
N CYS A 140 4.74 -5.95 15.70
CA CYS A 140 5.19 -7.21 15.11
C CYS A 140 6.72 -7.40 15.13
N ILE A 141 7.49 -6.44 15.63
CA ILE A 141 8.96 -6.48 15.62
C ILE A 141 9.46 -6.81 17.02
N PRO A 142 10.38 -7.79 17.17
CA PRO A 142 11.01 -8.10 18.45
C PRO A 142 11.61 -6.85 19.12
N VAL A 143 11.45 -6.74 20.43
CA VAL A 143 11.85 -5.53 21.19
C VAL A 143 13.34 -5.19 21.03
N ASN A 144 14.19 -6.20 20.91
CA ASN A 144 15.63 -6.06 20.69
C ASN A 144 15.99 -5.61 19.25
N GLN A 145 15.05 -5.67 18.32
CA GLN A 145 15.20 -5.22 16.93
C GLN A 145 14.54 -3.86 16.67
N LEU A 146 13.86 -3.28 17.66
CA LEU A 146 13.28 -1.94 17.54
C LEU A 146 14.40 -0.89 17.50
N PRO A 147 14.35 0.07 16.56
CA PRO A 147 15.36 1.11 16.48
C PRO A 147 15.17 2.15 17.58
N ALA A 148 16.26 2.85 17.95
CA ALA A 148 16.23 3.96 18.90
C ALA A 148 15.51 5.22 18.37
N GLU A 149 15.48 5.39 17.04
CA GLU A 149 14.73 6.43 16.32
C GLU A 149 14.10 5.76 15.09
N ILE A 150 12.87 6.11 14.74
CA ILE A 150 12.23 5.64 13.51
C ILE A 150 12.54 6.62 12.37
N ILE A 151 13.15 6.11 11.30
CA ILE A 151 13.50 6.91 10.13
C ILE A 151 12.53 6.58 8.99
N ILE A 152 11.76 7.58 8.55
CA ILE A 152 10.71 7.41 7.55
C ILE A 152 11.10 7.98 6.19
N ASP A 153 10.90 7.17 5.15
CA ASP A 153 10.74 7.67 3.78
C ASP A 153 9.27 7.70 3.42
N ILE A 154 8.81 8.80 2.86
CA ILE A 154 7.44 8.96 2.36
C ILE A 154 7.49 8.80 0.84
N SER A 155 6.45 8.21 0.23
CA SER A 155 6.30 8.17 -1.22
C SER A 155 4.86 8.32 -1.68
N THR A 156 4.68 8.85 -2.88
CA THR A 156 3.40 8.87 -3.60
C THR A 156 3.66 8.76 -5.10
N ASP A 157 2.70 8.15 -5.80
CA ASP A 157 2.72 7.88 -7.23
C ASP A 157 1.26 7.83 -7.74
N GLY A 158 1.03 7.97 -9.03
CA GLY A 158 -0.24 7.69 -9.69
C GLY A 158 -0.14 6.46 -10.58
N ALA A 159 -0.98 5.46 -10.33
CA ALA A 159 -1.12 4.28 -11.18
C ALA A 159 -2.50 4.22 -11.85
N THR A 160 -2.56 3.81 -13.10
CA THR A 160 -3.85 3.63 -13.80
C THR A 160 -4.42 2.24 -13.49
N LEU A 161 -5.65 2.21 -12.99
CA LEU A 161 -6.46 1.02 -12.76
C LEU A 161 -7.48 0.86 -13.90
N ASN A 162 -7.40 -0.26 -14.62
CA ASN A 162 -8.33 -0.65 -15.68
C ASN A 162 -8.56 0.43 -16.76
N GLY A 163 -7.52 1.22 -17.07
CA GLY A 163 -7.54 2.30 -18.07
C GLY A 163 -8.40 3.53 -17.74
N SER A 164 -9.24 3.49 -16.69
CA SER A 164 -10.28 4.51 -16.45
C SER A 164 -10.14 5.24 -15.12
N PHE A 165 -9.50 4.63 -14.13
CA PHE A 165 -9.31 5.21 -12.81
C PHE A 165 -7.83 5.38 -12.52
N GLN A 166 -7.48 6.41 -11.77
CA GLN A 166 -6.17 6.62 -11.21
C GLN A 166 -6.19 6.31 -9.73
N PHE A 167 -5.16 5.61 -9.28
CA PHE A 167 -4.90 5.19 -7.92
C PHE A 167 -3.67 5.93 -7.41
N TRP A 168 -3.83 6.68 -6.32
CA TRP A 168 -2.78 7.49 -5.74
C TRP A 168 -2.59 7.14 -4.26
N PRO A 169 -1.65 6.26 -3.92
CA PRO A 169 -1.39 5.89 -2.54
C PRO A 169 -0.42 6.88 -1.90
N ILE A 170 -0.71 7.25 -0.65
CA ILE A 170 0.26 7.86 0.26
C ILE A 170 0.91 6.72 1.03
N GLN A 171 2.19 6.52 0.79
CA GLN A 171 2.95 5.42 1.32
C GLN A 171 4.12 5.91 2.16
N TYR A 172 4.60 5.03 3.02
CA TYR A 172 5.85 5.26 3.72
C TYR A 172 6.56 3.93 3.99
N ARG A 173 7.87 3.98 4.21
CA ARG A 173 8.64 2.84 4.75
C ARG A 173 9.50 3.26 5.91
N ILE A 174 9.78 2.32 6.81
CA ILE A 174 10.71 2.52 7.91
C ILE A 174 12.09 2.11 7.43
N LYS A 175 12.95 3.09 7.11
CA LYS A 175 14.22 2.88 6.40
C LYS A 175 15.23 2.04 7.18
N ASN A 176 15.24 2.18 8.49
CA ASN A 176 16.18 1.54 9.41
C ASN A 176 15.61 0.25 10.03
N ILE A 177 14.67 -0.38 9.34
CA ILE A 177 14.21 -1.74 9.62
C ILE A 177 14.52 -2.59 8.38
N ILE A 178 15.18 -3.72 8.59
CA ILE A 178 15.61 -4.63 7.52
C ILE A 178 14.36 -5.17 6.81
N ASN A 179 14.41 -5.24 5.48
CA ASN A 179 13.31 -5.74 4.64
C ASN A 179 11.95 -5.01 4.86
N SER A 180 12.00 -3.76 5.32
CA SER A 180 10.81 -2.92 5.49
C SER A 180 10.15 -2.62 4.15
N LYS A 181 8.97 -3.19 3.94
CA LYS A 181 8.12 -2.94 2.76
C LYS A 181 7.34 -1.63 2.92
N PRO A 182 6.99 -0.94 1.83
CA PRO A 182 6.10 0.21 1.88
C PRO A 182 4.75 -0.13 2.54
N ILE A 183 4.25 0.79 3.36
CA ILE A 183 3.00 0.74 4.08
C ILE A 183 2.13 1.88 3.57
N ILE A 184 0.87 1.58 3.27
CA ILE A 184 -0.09 2.58 2.79
C ILE A 184 -0.73 3.25 4.00
N ALA A 185 -0.63 4.58 4.09
CA ALA A 185 -1.30 5.39 5.11
C ALA A 185 -2.59 6.05 4.60
N GLY A 186 -2.74 6.19 3.29
CA GLY A 186 -3.95 6.71 2.67
C GLY A 186 -3.98 6.40 1.18
N VAL A 187 -5.16 6.44 0.59
CA VAL A 187 -5.38 6.12 -0.83
C VAL A 187 -6.41 7.07 -1.41
N TYR A 188 -6.10 7.65 -2.56
CA TYR A 188 -7.08 8.29 -3.42
C TYR A 188 -7.38 7.43 -4.65
N ILE A 189 -8.64 7.37 -5.06
CA ILE A 189 -9.09 6.79 -6.32
C ILE A 189 -10.03 7.79 -7.01
N GLY A 190 -9.80 8.06 -8.29
CA GLY A 190 -10.68 8.90 -9.10
C GLY A 190 -10.37 8.80 -10.58
N LYS A 191 -11.20 9.38 -11.44
CA LYS A 191 -10.93 9.37 -12.91
C LYS A 191 -9.68 10.15 -13.29
N LEU A 192 -9.33 11.15 -12.49
CA LEU A 192 -8.16 12.00 -12.63
C LEU A 192 -7.38 11.98 -11.32
N LYS A 193 -6.11 12.41 -11.37
CA LYS A 193 -5.28 12.65 -10.18
C LYS A 193 -5.98 13.59 -9.18
N PRO A 194 -5.62 13.56 -7.89
CA PRO A 194 -6.15 14.49 -6.90
C PRO A 194 -6.02 15.93 -7.41
N CYS A 195 -7.12 16.70 -7.37
CA CYS A 195 -7.09 18.10 -7.83
C CYS A 195 -6.52 19.06 -6.78
N ASP A 196 -6.57 18.67 -5.51
CA ASP A 196 -6.16 19.47 -4.36
C ASP A 196 -5.10 18.68 -3.56
N PRO A 197 -3.79 18.97 -3.74
CA PRO A 197 -2.73 18.27 -3.04
C PRO A 197 -2.74 18.55 -1.53
N HIS A 198 -3.26 19.70 -1.09
CA HIS A 198 -3.37 20.02 0.33
C HIS A 198 -4.37 19.07 0.99
N LYS A 199 -5.61 18.99 0.47
CA LYS A 199 -6.63 18.08 1.01
C LYS A 199 -6.24 16.60 0.86
N PHE A 200 -5.53 16.25 -0.22
CA PHE A 200 -5.00 14.89 -0.40
C PHE A 200 -4.05 14.48 0.73
N MET A 201 -3.14 15.38 1.14
CA MET A 201 -2.11 15.10 2.14
C MET A 201 -2.51 15.45 3.58
N GLU A 202 -3.55 16.26 3.78
CA GLU A 202 -3.94 16.89 5.05
C GLU A 202 -3.95 15.92 6.23
N ARG A 203 -4.71 14.82 6.13
CA ARG A 203 -4.82 13.85 7.24
C ARG A 203 -3.50 13.13 7.51
N PHE A 204 -2.76 12.79 6.46
CA PHE A 204 -1.45 12.14 6.61
C PHE A 204 -0.43 13.07 7.30
N VAL A 205 -0.38 14.34 6.88
CA VAL A 205 0.49 15.34 7.49
C VAL A 205 0.10 15.57 8.95
N SER A 206 -1.20 15.66 9.24
CA SER A 206 -1.70 15.78 10.60
C SER A 206 -1.24 14.63 11.50
N ASP A 207 -1.37 13.38 11.05
CA ASP A 207 -0.91 12.21 11.80
C ASP A 207 0.60 12.26 12.07
N VAL A 208 1.40 12.57 11.05
CA VAL A 208 2.87 12.64 11.18
C VAL A 208 3.26 13.73 12.17
N LEU A 209 2.67 14.93 12.04
CA LEU A 209 2.92 16.05 12.94
C LEU A 209 2.50 15.71 14.38
N GLN A 210 1.36 15.03 14.56
CA GLN A 210 0.93 14.59 15.88
C GLN A 210 1.93 13.61 16.50
N VAL A 211 2.42 12.62 15.75
CA VAL A 211 3.45 11.69 16.26
C VAL A 211 4.74 12.42 16.64
N ILE A 212 5.16 13.42 15.85
CA ILE A 212 6.34 14.23 16.15
C ILE A 212 6.12 15.08 17.41
N GLN A 213 4.97 15.76 17.51
CA GLN A 213 4.60 16.60 18.66
C GLN A 213 4.45 15.79 19.94
N ASP A 214 3.91 14.58 19.83
CA ASP A 214 3.84 13.63 20.94
C ASP A 214 5.26 13.25 21.38
N GLY A 215 6.32 13.45 20.59
CA GLY A 215 7.70 13.05 20.90
C GLY A 215 8.04 11.63 20.44
N GLY A 216 7.20 11.04 19.57
CA GLY A 216 7.37 9.70 19.04
C GLY A 216 6.16 8.78 19.23
N VAL A 217 6.29 7.55 18.77
CA VAL A 217 5.28 6.50 18.91
C VAL A 217 5.55 5.65 20.15
N SER A 218 4.51 5.29 20.89
CA SER A 218 4.62 4.43 22.07
C SER A 218 4.45 2.96 21.67
N ILE A 219 5.45 2.13 21.98
CA ILE A 219 5.51 0.68 21.72
C ILE A 219 6.11 -0.01 22.95
N ASN A 220 5.39 -0.95 23.57
CA ASN A 220 5.85 -1.70 24.75
C ASN A 220 6.42 -0.79 25.85
N ASP A 221 5.66 0.25 26.22
CA ASP A 221 6.01 1.30 27.20
C ASP A 221 7.27 2.12 26.88
N LYS A 222 7.85 1.94 25.69
CA LYS A 222 8.95 2.74 25.16
C LYS A 222 8.43 3.75 24.16
N LYS A 223 8.89 4.99 24.29
CA LYS A 223 8.59 6.05 23.34
C LYS A 223 9.74 6.18 22.34
N ILE A 224 9.45 5.90 21.08
CA ILE A 224 10.44 5.87 20.01
C ILE A 224 10.24 7.13 19.14
N PRO A 225 11.19 8.07 19.12
CA PRO A 225 11.10 9.30 18.33
C PRO A 225 11.05 9.00 16.82
N LEU A 226 10.48 9.94 16.08
CA LEU A 226 10.28 9.85 14.64
C LEU A 226 11.07 10.94 13.91
N ARG A 227 11.73 10.58 12.81
CA ARG A 227 12.35 11.53 11.88
C ARG A 227 11.99 11.21 10.43
N ILE A 228 11.57 12.24 9.70
CA ILE A 228 11.33 12.17 8.26
C ILE A 228 12.67 12.36 7.53
N ARG A 229 13.04 11.41 6.67
CA ARG A 229 14.29 11.45 5.89
C ARG A 229 14.09 12.06 4.52
N CYS A 230 13.11 11.58 3.77
CA CYS A 230 12.84 12.10 2.43
C CYS A 230 11.41 11.84 1.98
N PHE A 231 11.02 12.58 0.93
CA PHE A 231 9.81 12.37 0.16
C PHE A 231 10.21 11.92 -1.26
N ILE A 232 9.75 10.75 -1.67
CA ILE A 232 10.11 10.08 -2.91
C ILE A 232 8.92 10.15 -3.86
N ALA A 233 9.10 10.84 -4.98
CA ALA A 233 8.08 10.97 -6.02
C ALA A 233 8.75 11.15 -7.39
N ASP A 234 8.12 10.63 -8.42
CA ASP A 234 8.49 10.89 -9.81
C ASP A 234 8.15 12.36 -10.18
N ALA A 235 8.45 12.77 -11.42
CA ALA A 235 8.24 14.17 -11.80
C ALA A 235 6.75 14.60 -11.79
N PRO A 236 5.80 13.84 -12.37
CA PRO A 236 4.37 14.13 -12.26
C PRO A 236 3.83 14.20 -10.83
N ALA A 237 4.16 13.24 -9.96
CA ALA A 237 3.67 13.21 -8.58
C ALA A 237 4.30 14.32 -7.74
N ARG A 238 5.58 14.61 -7.93
CA ARG A 238 6.24 15.76 -7.29
C ARG A 238 5.61 17.08 -7.72
N ALA A 239 5.24 17.23 -8.98
CA ALA A 239 4.56 18.43 -9.47
C ALA A 239 3.17 18.60 -8.85
N LEU A 240 2.43 17.50 -8.68
CA LEU A 240 1.17 17.51 -7.96
C LEU A 240 1.37 17.97 -6.50
N ILE A 241 2.24 17.30 -5.74
CA ILE A 241 2.40 17.56 -4.31
C ILE A 241 2.96 18.95 -4.01
N LEU A 242 3.90 19.42 -4.83
CA LEU A 242 4.46 20.78 -4.70
C LEU A 242 3.59 21.85 -5.36
N ASN A 243 2.44 21.47 -5.94
CA ASN A 243 1.53 22.35 -6.65
C ASN A 243 2.23 23.24 -7.71
N HIS A 244 3.11 22.64 -8.51
CA HIS A 244 3.84 23.33 -9.58
C HIS A 244 3.54 22.77 -10.96
N LYS A 245 3.98 23.49 -12.00
CA LYS A 245 3.76 23.09 -13.40
C LYS A 245 4.58 21.84 -13.75
N GLY A 246 3.95 20.87 -14.41
CA GLY A 246 4.57 19.58 -14.72
C GLY A 246 5.84 19.68 -15.58
N HIS A 247 6.53 18.54 -15.71
CA HIS A 247 7.83 18.42 -16.39
C HIS A 247 7.85 18.89 -17.85
N MET A 248 6.69 18.94 -18.52
CA MET A 248 6.53 19.43 -19.90
C MET A 248 6.21 20.93 -19.99
N SER A 249 6.27 21.67 -18.88
CA SER A 249 6.01 23.11 -18.89
C SER A 249 7.27 23.91 -19.22
N SER A 250 7.09 25.18 -19.58
CA SER A 250 8.21 26.11 -19.76
C SER A 250 8.97 26.43 -18.47
N HIS A 251 8.40 26.13 -17.30
CA HIS A 251 8.99 26.37 -15.98
C HIS A 251 8.80 25.15 -15.07
N PRO A 252 9.46 24.00 -15.37
CA PRO A 252 9.12 22.71 -14.77
C PRO A 252 9.87 22.41 -13.46
N CYS A 253 10.95 23.14 -13.18
CA CYS A 253 11.85 22.82 -12.08
C CYS A 253 11.37 23.48 -10.79
N SER A 254 11.10 22.69 -9.75
CA SER A 254 10.83 23.24 -8.42
C SER A 254 12.06 23.77 -7.68
N LYS A 255 13.26 23.44 -8.16
CA LYS A 255 14.51 23.75 -7.46
C LYS A 255 15.28 24.91 -8.10
N CYS A 256 15.02 25.19 -9.36
CA CYS A 256 15.86 26.02 -10.20
C CYS A 256 14.99 26.89 -11.10
N LYS A 257 15.45 28.11 -11.36
CA LYS A 257 14.80 28.99 -12.33
C LYS A 257 15.31 28.64 -13.72
N VAL A 258 14.60 27.76 -14.40
CA VAL A 258 14.87 27.37 -15.79
C VAL A 258 13.66 27.70 -16.65
N GLU A 259 13.94 28.28 -17.80
CA GLU A 259 12.95 28.60 -18.81
C GLU A 259 13.15 27.70 -20.02
N GLY A 260 12.04 27.18 -20.53
CA GLY A 260 12.02 26.33 -21.71
C GLY A 260 11.06 26.79 -22.78
N PHE A 261 11.39 26.47 -24.02
CA PHE A 261 10.59 26.77 -25.21
C PHE A 261 10.36 25.51 -26.04
N ARG A 262 9.24 25.46 -26.77
CA ARG A 262 8.90 24.30 -27.62
C ARG A 262 9.57 24.47 -28.97
N ALA A 263 10.31 23.46 -29.41
CA ALA A 263 10.81 23.33 -30.77
C ALA A 263 10.67 21.89 -31.23
N SER A 264 10.18 21.68 -32.45
CA SER A 264 9.99 20.34 -33.05
C SER A 264 9.25 19.35 -32.13
N ASN A 265 8.16 19.81 -31.51
CA ASN A 265 7.34 19.06 -30.55
C ASN A 265 8.06 18.58 -29.27
N ARG A 266 9.24 19.12 -28.97
CA ARG A 266 10.03 18.82 -27.77
C ARG A 266 10.18 20.06 -26.88
N MET A 267 10.29 19.82 -25.58
CA MET A 267 10.56 20.86 -24.60
C MET A 267 12.08 21.03 -24.47
N ILE A 268 12.62 22.21 -24.79
CA ILE A 268 14.05 22.54 -24.70
C ILE A 268 14.25 23.55 -23.57
N PHE A 269 15.23 23.32 -22.70
CA PHE A 269 15.53 24.20 -21.57
C PHE A 269 16.86 24.91 -21.76
N ASN A 270 16.89 26.21 -21.48
CA ASN A 270 18.12 26.99 -21.47
C ASN A 270 18.84 26.74 -20.13
N VAL A 271 19.94 26.00 -20.14
CA VAL A 271 20.69 25.59 -18.92
C VAL A 271 21.74 26.65 -18.51
N PHE A 272 21.57 27.90 -18.90
CA PHE A 272 22.46 28.98 -18.47
C PHE A 272 21.93 29.57 -17.16
N LEU A 273 22.67 29.35 -16.07
CA LEU A 273 22.48 29.83 -14.68
C LEU A 273 21.96 28.79 -13.68
N ILE A 274 22.81 27.80 -13.37
CA ILE A 274 22.75 27.15 -12.05
C ILE A 274 23.50 28.08 -11.07
N HIS A 275 22.80 29.01 -10.43
CA HIS A 275 23.32 29.59 -9.20
C HIS A 275 23.24 28.50 -8.11
N HIS A 276 24.40 27.98 -7.72
CA HIS A 276 24.59 27.20 -6.51
C HIS A 276 24.09 28.03 -5.32
N TYR A 277 22.86 27.79 -4.89
CA TYR A 277 22.43 28.12 -3.53
C TYR A 277 22.29 26.80 -2.77
N GLU A 278 23.08 26.69 -1.70
CA GLU A 278 23.01 25.61 -0.73
C GLU A 278 21.56 25.43 -0.26
N LEU A 279 20.98 24.28 -0.57
CA LEU A 279 19.68 23.86 -0.06
C LEU A 279 19.83 23.40 1.39
N ILE A 280 19.96 24.37 2.29
CA ILE A 280 19.61 24.18 3.69
C ILE A 280 18.09 24.11 3.77
N LEU A 281 17.61 23.01 4.33
CA LEU A 281 16.25 22.73 4.78
C LEU A 281 15.49 24.00 5.22
N ASN A 282 14.47 24.41 4.48
CA ASN A 282 13.34 25.18 5.00
C ASN A 282 12.16 25.10 4.02
N ILE A 283 11.40 24.01 4.12
CA ILE A 283 9.99 24.03 3.69
C ILE A 283 9.26 24.83 4.77
N LYS A 284 9.17 26.16 4.57
CA LYS A 284 8.09 26.95 5.17
C LYS A 284 6.96 26.94 4.16
N CYS A 285 5.91 26.21 4.48
CA CYS A 285 4.60 26.38 3.86
C CYS A 285 4.19 27.86 4.00
N VAL A 286 3.79 28.46 2.88
CA VAL A 286 2.90 29.63 2.84
C VAL A 286 1.57 29.12 2.31
#